data_AF-A0A0D0DZD6-F1
#
_entry.id   AF-A0A0D0DZD6-F1
#
_cell.length_a   1.000
_cell.length_b   1.000
_cell.length_c   1.000
_cell.angle_alpha   90.00
_cell.angle_beta   90.00
_cell.angle_gamma   90.00
#
_symmetry.space_group_name_H-M   'P 1'
#
loop_
_entity.id
_entity.type
_entity.pdbx_description
1 polymer ?
#
loop_
_entity_poly.entity_id
_entity_poly.type
_entity_poly.pdbx_seq_one_letter_code
_entity_poly.pdbx_strand_id
1 'polypeptide(L)' 'GDISLTCDAWQASNTDAYFVVTGHWIEESKPGSWELECVVLGFTQMNNAHNGPRLGQALFKICDRLGIAHKVSQ' A
#
# COMPACT_ATOMS: atom_id res chain seq x y z
N GLY A 1 16.55 0.35 -2.45
CA GLY A 1 16.01 1.71 -2.38
C GLY A 1 14.97 1.81 -1.28
N ASP A 2 14.66 3.05 -0.94
CA ASP A 2 13.52 3.39 -0.10
C ASP A 2 12.24 3.34 -0.93
N ILE A 3 11.18 2.76 -0.36
CA ILE A 3 9.87 2.67 -0.98
C ILE A 3 8.93 3.52 -0.13
N SER A 4 8.27 4.48 -0.75
CA SER A 4 7.22 5.27 -0.12
C SER A 4 5.87 4.61 -0.39
N LEU A 5 5.11 4.35 0.68
CA LEU A 5 3.76 3.83 0.57
C LEU A 5 2.75 4.94 0.80
N THR A 6 1.72 5.00 -0.04
CA THR A 6 0.50 5.73 0.30
C THR A 6 -0.64 4.74 0.44
N CYS A 7 -1.57 5.07 1.33
CA CYS A 7 -2.76 4.28 1.59
C CYS A 7 -3.96 5.19 1.40
N ASP A 8 -4.93 4.75 0.61
CA ASP A 8 -6.21 5.43 0.49
C ASP A 8 -7.33 4.50 0.95
N ALA A 9 -8.24 5.06 1.74
CA ALA A 9 -9.34 4.34 2.35
C ALA A 9 -10.62 5.14 2.14
N TRP A 10 -11.56 4.58 1.39
CA TRP A 10 -12.81 5.25 1.06
C TRP A 10 -13.99 4.30 1.17
N GLN A 11 -15.17 4.89 1.09
CA GLN A 11 -16.43 4.20 1.20
C GLN A 11 -17.31 4.58 -0.01
N ALA A 12 -17.66 3.59 -0.85
CA ALA A 12 -18.43 3.81 -2.08
C ALA A 12 -19.96 3.78 -1.84
N SER A 13 -20.39 3.22 -0.71
CA SER A 13 -21.76 3.16 -0.22
C SER A 13 -21.75 2.97 1.30
N ASN A 14 -22.87 3.04 1.99
CA ASN A 14 -22.97 2.78 3.44
C ASN A 14 -22.46 1.38 3.87
N THR A 15 -22.24 0.44 2.95
CA THR A 15 -21.74 -0.91 3.24
C THR A 15 -20.40 -1.25 2.59
N ASP A 16 -19.97 -0.50 1.56
CA ASP A 16 -18.81 -0.87 0.75
C ASP A 16 -17.59 0.01 1.06
N ALA A 17 -16.73 -0.51 1.92
CA ALA A 17 -15.46 0.10 2.27
C ALA A 17 -14.30 -0.51 1.46
N TYR A 18 -13.32 0.30 1.09
CA TYR A 18 -12.16 -0.11 0.32
C TYR A 18 -10.88 0.45 0.91
N PHE A 19 -9.79 -0.30 0.71
CA PHE A 19 -8.45 0.09 1.08
C PHE A 19 -7.49 -0.27 -0.06
N VAL A 20 -6.72 0.72 -0.51
CA VAL A 20 -5.68 0.55 -1.52
C VAL A 20 -4.34 0.97 -0.94
N VAL A 21 -3.29 0.24 -1.31
CA VAL A 21 -1.91 0.58 -1.02
C VAL A 21 -1.17 0.75 -2.34
N THR A 22 -0.53 1.89 -2.53
CA THR A 22 0.33 2.16 -3.68
C THR A 22 1.76 2.37 -3.22
N GLY A 23 2.69 1.75 -3.94
CA GLY A 23 4.12 1.88 -3.74
C GLY A 23 4.72 2.84 -4.74
N HIS A 24 5.66 3.64 -4.26
CA HIS A 24 6.38 4.62 -5.05
C HIS A 24 7.87 4.52 -4.75
N TRP A 25 8.69 4.41 -5.79
CA TRP A 25 10.15 4.42 -5.65
C TRP A 25 10.77 5.04 -6.89
N ILE A 26 12.01 5.51 -6.76
CA ILE A 26 12.79 5.90 -7.93
C ILE A 26 13.64 4.69 -8.33
N GLU A 27 13.56 4.32 -9.60
CA GLU A 27 14.38 3.28 -10.21
C GLU A 27 15.39 3.91 -11.18
N GLU A 28 16.64 3.51 -11.07
CA GLU A 28 17.69 3.84 -12.04
C GLU A 28 17.93 2.61 -12.93
N SER A 29 17.08 2.43 -13.93
CA SER A 29 17.17 1.27 -14.84
C SER A 29 18.43 1.33 -15.73
N LYS A 30 18.96 2.54 -15.94
CA LYS A 30 20.22 2.83 -16.66
C LYS A 30 20.97 3.97 -15.96
N PRO A 31 22.31 3.98 -16.00
CA PRO A 31 23.09 5.05 -15.38
C PRO A 31 22.65 6.45 -15.85
N GLY A 32 22.29 7.30 -14.90
CA GLY A 32 21.80 8.67 -15.12
C GLY A 32 20.32 8.79 -15.47
N SER A 33 19.58 7.68 -15.57
CA SER A 33 18.15 7.68 -15.93
C SER A 33 17.31 7.28 -14.72
N TRP A 34 16.73 8.27 -14.05
CA TRP A 34 15.90 8.10 -12.87
C TRP A 34 14.42 8.18 -13.25
N GLU A 35 13.67 7.12 -12.99
CA GLU A 35 12.24 7.04 -13.28
C GLU A 35 11.46 6.82 -11.99
N LEU A 36 10.34 7.54 -11.84
CA LEU A 36 9.42 7.33 -10.72
C LEU A 36 8.48 6.19 -11.08
N GLU A 37 8.57 5.12 -10.32
CA GLU A 37 7.63 4.00 -10.37
C GLU A 37 6.47 4.25 -9.42
N CYS A 38 5.26 3.94 -9.90
CA CYS A 38 4.00 4.09 -9.17
C CYS A 38 3.14 2.86 -9.42
N VAL A 39 3.00 1.99 -8.42
CA VAL A 39 2.30 0.70 -8.60
C VAL A 39 1.28 0.44 -7.48
N VAL A 40 0.11 -0.08 -7.84
CA VAL A 40 -0.86 -0.60 -6.87
C VAL A 40 -0.35 -1.94 -6.32
N LEU A 41 -0.04 -1.95 -5.03
CA LEU A 41 0.48 -3.13 -4.32
C LEU A 41 -0.64 -4.03 -3.78
N GLY A 42 -1.76 -3.42 -3.43
CA GLY A 42 -2.93 -4.15 -2.97
C GLY A 42 -4.18 -3.30 -2.99
N PHE A 43 -5.30 -3.97 -3.26
CA PHE A 43 -6.64 -3.42 -3.21
C PHE A 43 -7.53 -4.45 -2.53
N THR A 44 -8.23 -4.04 -1.47
CA THR A 44 -9.13 -4.93 -0.72
C THR A 44 -10.41 -4.20 -0.35
N GLN A 45 -11.52 -4.92 -0.43
CA GLN A 45 -12.74 -4.51 0.27
C GLN A 45 -12.54 -4.72 1.77
N MET A 46 -13.05 -3.80 2.58
CA MET A 46 -13.07 -3.91 4.03
C MET A 46 -14.50 -4.21 4.48
N ASN A 47 -14.67 -5.18 5.38
CA ASN A 47 -16.00 -5.66 5.79
C ASN A 47 -16.47 -5.00 7.10
N ASN A 48 -15.76 -3.97 7.58
CA ASN A 48 -15.86 -3.47 8.94
C ASN A 48 -15.27 -2.05 9.08
N ALA A 49 -15.54 -1.43 10.24
CA ALA A 49 -15.19 -0.04 10.54
C ALA A 49 -13.70 0.29 10.30
N HIS A 50 -13.45 1.47 9.73
CA HIS A 50 -12.13 2.01 9.34
C HIS A 50 -11.34 2.51 10.57
N ASN A 51 -11.07 1.63 11.53
CA ASN A 51 -10.22 2.01 12.66
C ASN A 51 -8.75 1.72 12.36
N GLY A 52 -7.86 2.46 13.02
CA GLY A 52 -6.41 2.36 12.83
C GLY A 52 -5.87 0.93 12.87
N PRO A 53 -6.25 0.09 13.86
CA PRO A 53 -5.81 -1.31 13.91
C PRO A 53 -6.21 -2.15 12.69
N ARG A 54 -7.42 -1.96 12.15
CA ARG A 54 -7.89 -2.70 10.97
C ARG A 54 -7.15 -2.27 9.71
N LEU A 55 -6.92 -0.97 9.54
CA LEU A 55 -6.14 -0.44 8.41
C LEU A 55 -4.67 -0.91 8.50
N GLY A 56 -4.08 -0.89 9.69
CA GLY A 56 -2.74 -1.42 9.92
C GLY A 56 -2.63 -2.92 9.61
N GLN A 57 -3.63 -3.73 10.00
CA GLN A 57 -3.68 -5.14 9.64
C GLN A 57 -3.82 -5.36 8.13
N ALA A 58 -4.63 -4.55 7.44
CA ALA A 58 -4.78 -4.61 5.99
C ALA A 58 -3.46 -4.29 5.28
N LEU A 59 -2.80 -3.20 5.68
CA LEU A 59 -1.48 -2.82 5.19
C LEU A 59 -0.45 -3.93 5.43
N PHE A 60 -0.36 -4.44 6.65
CA PHE A 60 0.59 -5.51 7.00
C PHE A 60 0.37 -6.74 6.14
N LYS A 61 -0.87 -7.21 5.97
CA LYS A 61 -1.18 -8.39 5.13
C LYS A 61 -0.81 -8.18 3.66
N ILE A 62 -1.00 -6.98 3.13
CA ILE A 62 -0.59 -6.64 1.76
C ILE A 62 0.94 -6.70 1.64
N CYS A 63 1.66 -6.07 2.58
CA CYS A 63 3.12 -6.05 2.58
C CYS A 63 3.74 -7.44 2.83
N ASP A 64 3.16 -8.25 3.71
CA ASP A 64 3.59 -9.62 4.00
C ASP A 64 3.42 -10.53 2.78
N ARG A 65 2.28 -10.45 2.09
CA ARG A 65 2.03 -11.17 0.82
C ARG A 65 3.07 -10.86 -0.25
N LEU A 66 3.59 -9.63 -0.28
CA LEU A 66 4.60 -9.17 -1.23
C LEU A 66 6.04 -9.41 -0.76
N GLY A 67 6.24 -9.96 0.45
CA GLY A 67 7.58 -10.15 1.03
C GLY A 67 8.27 -8.86 1.46
N ILE A 68 7.55 -7.74 1.54
CA ILE A 68 8.08 -6.41 1.88
C ILE A 68 7.69 -5.94 3.28
N ALA A 69 7.13 -6.81 4.14
CA ALA A 69 6.75 -6.44 5.51
C ALA A 69 7.92 -5.83 6.31
N HIS A 70 9.15 -6.28 6.07
CA HIS A 70 10.37 -5.74 6.67
C HIS A 70 10.65 -4.26 6.32
N LYS A 71 9.97 -3.69 5.32
CA LYS A 71 10.04 -2.27 4.94
C LYS A 71 9.07 -1.38 5.71
N VAL A 72 8.06 -1.97 6.36
CA VAL A 72 6.99 -1.27 7.08
C VAL A 72 6.96 -1.55 8.59
N SER A 73 7.69 -2.57 9.05
CA SER A 73 7.88 -2.84 10.48
C SER A 73 8.99 -1.95 11.05
N GLN A 74 8.65 -1.05 11.96
CA GLN A 74 9.60 -0.57 12.99
C GLN A 74 9.49 -1.46 14.22
#